data_AF-A0A831X193-F1
#
_entry.id   AF-A0A831X193-F1
#
_cell.length_a   1.000
_cell.length_b   1.000
_cell.length_c   1.000
_cell.angle_alpha   90.00
_cell.angle_beta   90.00
_cell.angle_gamma   90.00
#
_symmetry.space_group_name_H-M   'P 1'
#
loop_
_entity.id
_entity.type
_entity.pdbx_description
1 polymer ?
#
loop_
_entity_poly.entity_id
_entity_poly.type
_entity_poly.pdbx_seq_one_letter_code
_entity_poly.pdbx_strand_id
1 'polypeptide(L)'
;MALCPSCGTEANETARFCRKCGSRLMAPLQDEIPTQNLPAGAAPPDPAAQRTTGATYMPPVLPETYATPPPSPVFAAPAAAPPKKRSKFLYIALGSMLFFVILIVAGIGAAFWFISRNIPRMPQVSTDGKKTSVSIGDKQIVVDESGEISASEVLGEFAYEDAKVVSSITYGDKGKLVVMETDDPFEDVAEYYKSKIKERRFFSEADQAMVIAFDKGMVTITPEGDKTKISVLMGETIPGIPGLPGIPPIPPPPPPEAPPPVPKR
;
A
#
# COMPACT_ATOMS: atom_id res chain seq x y z
N MET A 1 14.30 -11.59 -11.10
CA MET A 1 13.69 -10.44 -10.40
C MET A 1 12.52 -11.00 -9.59
N ALA A 2 12.31 -10.60 -8.34
CA ALA A 2 11.26 -11.18 -7.50
C ALA A 2 10.11 -10.19 -7.27
N LEU A 3 8.87 -10.67 -7.16
CA LEU A 3 7.71 -9.83 -6.84
C LEU A 3 7.42 -9.91 -5.34
N CYS A 4 7.11 -8.76 -4.74
CA CYS A 4 6.70 -8.71 -3.34
C CYS A 4 5.35 -9.40 -3.14
N PRO A 5 5.23 -10.41 -2.27
CA PRO A 5 3.97 -11.11 -2.04
C PRO A 5 2.91 -10.24 -1.37
N SER A 6 3.31 -9.16 -0.68
CA SER A 6 2.38 -8.29 0.04
C SER A 6 1.87 -7.11 -0.78
N CYS A 7 2.62 -6.62 -1.77
CA CYS A 7 2.22 -5.43 -2.53
C CYS A 7 2.46 -5.51 -4.05
N GLY A 8 2.92 -6.67 -4.56
CA GLY A 8 3.11 -6.93 -5.99
C GLY A 8 4.20 -6.11 -6.67
N THR A 9 5.01 -5.37 -5.91
CA THR A 9 6.06 -4.53 -6.49
C THR A 9 7.33 -5.33 -6.74
N GLU A 10 7.96 -5.09 -7.89
CA GLU A 10 9.24 -5.68 -8.25
C GLU A 10 10.32 -5.32 -7.23
N ALA A 11 11.05 -6.34 -6.81
CA ALA A 11 12.15 -6.23 -5.88
C ALA A 11 13.37 -6.99 -6.41
N ASN A 12 14.53 -6.50 -6.02
CA ASN A 12 15.78 -7.20 -6.24
C ASN A 12 15.75 -8.53 -5.47
N GLU A 13 16.19 -9.62 -6.10
CA GLU A 13 16.21 -10.97 -5.51
C GLU A 13 17.06 -11.07 -4.23
N THR A 14 18.01 -10.14 -4.05
CA THR A 14 18.83 -10.04 -2.83
C THR A 14 18.22 -9.15 -1.74
N ALA A 15 17.11 -8.47 -2.01
CA ALA A 15 16.47 -7.59 -1.04
C ALA A 15 15.74 -8.40 0.04
N ARG A 16 16.09 -8.19 1.31
CA ARG A 16 15.41 -8.85 2.45
C ARG A 16 14.02 -8.28 2.74
N PHE A 17 13.80 -7.02 2.37
CA PHE A 17 12.55 -6.27 2.60
C PHE A 17 12.12 -5.51 1.36
N CYS A 18 10.81 -5.37 1.17
CA CYS A 18 10.22 -4.58 0.11
C CYS A 18 10.41 -3.09 0.38
N ARG A 19 10.95 -2.34 -0.59
CA ARG A 19 11.13 -0.88 -0.45
C ARG A 19 9.83 -0.07 -0.51
N LYS A 20 8.73 -0.68 -0.97
CA LYS A 20 7.43 0.00 -1.11
C LYS A 20 6.52 -0.19 0.11
N CYS A 21 6.41 -1.42 0.62
CA CYS A 21 5.51 -1.74 1.73
C CYS A 21 6.21 -2.25 3.00
N GLY A 22 7.54 -2.44 2.97
CA GLY A 22 8.31 -2.92 4.12
C GLY A 22 8.20 -4.42 4.40
N SER A 23 7.41 -5.19 3.63
CA SER A 23 7.25 -6.62 3.90
C SER A 23 8.53 -7.42 3.62
N ARG A 24 8.74 -8.52 4.35
CA ARG A 24 9.88 -9.43 4.14
C ARG A 24 9.70 -10.19 2.83
N LEU A 25 10.76 -10.23 2.00
CA LEU A 25 10.76 -10.90 0.71
C LEU A 25 11.40 -12.28 0.76
N MET A 26 12.32 -12.50 1.71
CA MET A 26 12.86 -13.81 1.99
C MET A 26 12.09 -14.43 3.16
N ALA A 27 11.35 -15.49 2.88
CA ALA A 27 11.04 -16.48 3.91
C ALA A 27 12.36 -17.17 4.28
N PRO A 28 12.74 -17.25 5.57
CA PRO A 28 13.75 -18.24 5.93
C PRO A 28 13.18 -19.61 5.54
N LEU A 29 13.94 -20.41 4.80
CA LEU A 29 13.74 -21.85 4.79
C LEU A 29 13.84 -22.27 6.26
N GLN A 30 12.69 -22.48 6.88
CA GLN A 30 12.60 -23.07 8.20
C GLN A 30 12.91 -24.55 7.99
N ASP A 31 14.18 -24.92 8.19
CA ASP A 31 14.39 -26.09 9.03
C ASP A 31 13.86 -25.68 10.42
N GLU A 32 12.61 -26.07 10.70
CA GLU A 32 12.02 -25.95 12.02
C GLU A 32 12.88 -26.76 13.00
N ILE A 33 13.86 -26.10 13.62
CA ILE A 33 14.39 -26.59 14.88
C ILE A 33 13.22 -26.41 15.87
N PRO A 34 12.76 -27.48 16.53
CA PRO A 34 11.67 -27.40 17.49
C PRO A 34 11.99 -26.32 18.52
N THR A 35 11.16 -25.30 18.61
CA THR A 35 11.26 -24.30 19.66
C THR A 35 11.07 -25.02 20.98
N GLN A 36 12.15 -25.16 21.76
CA GLN A 36 12.09 -25.71 23.10
C GLN A 36 11.20 -24.79 23.94
N ASN A 37 10.01 -25.27 24.32
CA ASN A 37 9.20 -24.64 25.34
C ASN A 37 10.00 -24.69 26.65
N LEU A 38 10.65 -23.59 27.00
CA LEU A 38 11.16 -23.37 28.33
C LEU A 38 9.95 -23.34 29.28
N PRO A 39 9.99 -24.06 30.43
CA PRO A 39 8.94 -23.95 31.42
C PRO A 39 8.78 -22.48 31.81
N ALA A 40 7.53 -22.06 32.04
CA ALA A 40 7.21 -20.73 32.53
C ALA A 40 7.88 -20.51 33.89
N GLY A 41 9.13 -20.07 33.85
CA GLY A 41 9.87 -19.56 34.99
C GLY A 41 9.19 -18.29 35.48
N ALA A 42 9.12 -18.17 36.80
CA ALA A 42 8.46 -17.10 37.54
C ALA A 42 8.66 -15.71 36.90
N ALA A 43 7.62 -14.89 37.03
CA ALA A 43 7.60 -13.50 36.60
C ALA A 43 8.95 -12.80 36.93
N PRO A 44 9.51 -12.03 35.99
CA PRO A 44 10.72 -11.27 36.27
C PRO A 44 10.48 -10.35 37.47
N PRO A 45 11.39 -10.28 38.45
CA PRO A 45 11.26 -9.32 39.53
C PRO A 45 11.29 -7.90 38.96
N ASP A 46 10.47 -7.07 39.60
CA ASP A 46 10.29 -5.63 39.38
C ASP A 46 11.65 -4.92 39.11
N PRO A 47 11.81 -4.17 37.99
CA PRO A 47 13.06 -3.45 37.70
C PRO A 47 13.36 -2.30 38.68
N ALA A 48 12.51 -2.07 39.68
CA ALA A 48 12.69 -1.05 40.70
C ALA A 48 13.76 -1.38 41.77
N ALA A 49 14.31 -2.60 41.81
CA ALA A 49 15.20 -3.04 42.92
C ALA A 49 16.69 -3.19 42.59
N GLN A 50 17.18 -2.76 41.42
CA GLN A 50 18.62 -2.73 41.11
C GLN A 50 19.15 -1.29 41.04
N ARG A 51 19.17 -0.63 42.20
CA ARG A 51 20.08 0.50 42.45
C ARG A 51 21.01 0.16 43.59
N THR A 52 22.10 -0.53 43.27
CA THR A 52 23.27 -0.56 44.15
C THR A 52 24.54 -0.82 43.35
N THR A 53 25.42 0.19 43.40
CA THR A 53 26.88 0.15 43.21
C THR A 53 27.41 -0.31 41.84
N GLY A 54 27.26 0.55 40.83
CA GLY A 54 28.10 0.53 39.64
C GLY A 54 29.19 1.61 39.74
N ALA A 55 30.45 1.20 39.56
CA ALA A 55 31.65 2.01 39.76
C ALA A 55 31.62 3.37 39.06
N THR A 56 32.00 4.41 39.81
CA THR A 56 32.34 5.74 39.28
C THR A 56 33.41 5.59 38.21
N TYR A 57 33.04 5.89 36.97
CA TYR A 57 33.97 5.99 35.85
C TYR A 57 34.96 7.12 36.15
N MET A 58 36.20 6.75 36.47
CA MET A 58 37.32 7.68 36.61
C MET A 58 37.99 7.82 35.24
N PRO A 59 38.00 9.03 34.64
CA PRO A 59 38.69 9.24 33.37
C PRO A 59 40.22 9.09 33.56
N PRO A 60 40.94 8.61 32.54
CA PRO A 60 42.39 8.50 32.60
C PRO A 60 43.03 9.89 32.68
N VAL A 61 43.87 10.09 33.70
CA VAL A 61 44.69 11.28 33.90
C VAL A 61 45.85 11.23 32.89
N LEU A 62 45.93 12.23 32.01
CA LEU A 62 47.09 12.46 31.15
C LEU A 62 48.27 12.96 32.00
N PRO A 63 49.51 12.51 31.76
CA PRO A 63 50.68 13.07 32.43
C PRO A 63 50.93 14.51 31.93
N GLU A 64 50.77 15.48 32.82
CA GLU A 64 51.25 16.84 32.66
C GLU A 64 52.78 16.84 32.63
N THR A 65 53.34 16.77 31.43
CA THR A 65 54.76 17.08 31.22
C THR A 65 54.83 18.55 30.80
N TYR A 66 54.92 19.43 31.79
CA TYR A 66 55.18 20.85 31.56
C TYR A 66 56.62 21.03 31.09
N ALA A 67 56.82 21.17 29.77
CA ALA A 67 58.01 21.81 29.24
C ALA A 67 57.87 23.32 29.46
N THR A 68 58.86 23.94 30.10
CA THR A 68 58.95 25.39 30.26
C THR A 68 58.97 26.06 28.88
N PRO A 69 58.18 27.14 28.66
CA PRO A 69 58.26 27.89 27.42
C PRO A 69 59.62 28.59 27.34
N PRO A 70 60.29 28.61 26.17
CA PRO A 70 61.47 29.44 25.96
C PRO A 70 61.10 30.93 26.09
N PRO A 71 62.03 31.81 26.51
CA PRO A 71 61.77 33.23 26.62
C PRO A 71 61.39 33.81 25.26
N SER A 72 60.28 34.54 25.22
CA SER A 72 59.78 35.24 24.05
C SER A 72 60.84 36.23 23.53
N PRO A 73 61.22 36.17 22.25
CA PRO A 73 62.01 37.24 21.65
C PRO A 73 61.18 38.53 21.62
N VAL A 74 61.76 39.62 22.12
CA VAL A 74 61.22 40.97 21.98
C VAL A 74 61.29 41.35 20.51
N PHE A 75 60.17 41.22 19.81
CA PHE A 75 60.04 41.76 18.46
C PHE A 75 59.67 43.24 18.55
N ALA A 76 60.54 44.08 18.00
CA ALA A 76 60.23 45.47 17.69
C ALA A 76 58.97 45.55 16.81
N ALA A 77 58.16 46.58 17.03
CA ALA A 77 56.94 46.83 16.29
C ALA A 77 57.20 46.82 14.76
N PRO A 78 56.51 45.98 13.97
CA PRO A 78 56.66 46.01 12.53
C PRO A 78 56.00 47.28 11.97
N ALA A 79 56.73 47.96 11.10
CA ALA A 79 56.23 49.06 10.28
C ALA A 79 54.99 48.63 9.48
N ALA A 80 54.07 49.58 9.29
CA ALA A 80 52.80 49.38 8.61
C ALA A 80 52.92 48.62 7.28
N ALA A 81 52.10 47.57 7.13
CA ALA A 81 52.07 46.74 5.93
C ALA A 81 51.54 47.54 4.71
N PRO A 82 52.08 47.31 3.49
CA PRO A 82 51.63 47.97 2.28
C PRO A 82 50.24 47.45 1.84
N PRO A 83 49.46 48.25 1.08
CA PRO A 83 48.08 47.90 0.72
C PRO A 83 48.03 46.66 -0.17
N LYS A 84 47.31 45.62 0.26
CA LYS A 84 47.07 44.40 -0.53
C LYS A 84 46.25 44.73 -1.78
N LYS A 85 46.88 44.55 -2.94
CA LYS A 85 46.26 44.61 -4.27
C LYS A 85 45.10 43.60 -4.35
N ARG A 86 43.86 44.09 -4.45
CA ARG A 86 42.64 43.27 -4.62
C ARG A 86 42.82 42.35 -5.83
N SER A 87 42.98 41.06 -5.55
CA SER A 87 43.21 40.04 -6.56
C SER A 87 41.88 39.63 -7.21
N LYS A 88 41.97 39.27 -8.50
CA LYS A 88 40.88 38.75 -9.33
C LYS A 88 40.14 37.54 -8.72
N PHE A 89 40.69 36.97 -7.64
CA PHE A 89 40.08 35.94 -6.80
C PHE A 89 38.75 36.35 -6.19
N LEU A 90 38.53 37.65 -5.89
CA LEU A 90 37.24 38.11 -5.37
C LEU A 90 36.11 37.97 -6.40
N TYR A 91 36.41 38.21 -7.68
CA TYR A 91 35.43 38.03 -8.78
C TYR A 91 35.19 36.55 -9.10
N ILE A 92 36.21 35.70 -8.93
CA ILE A 92 36.05 34.25 -9.10
C ILE A 92 35.19 33.66 -7.96
N ALA A 93 35.39 34.12 -6.72
CA ALA A 93 34.57 33.70 -5.58
C ALA A 93 33.12 34.22 -5.67
N LEU A 94 32.92 35.45 -6.14
CA LEU A 94 31.58 36.00 -6.34
C LEU A 94 30.86 35.32 -7.53
N GLY A 95 31.60 35.03 -8.61
CA GLY A 95 31.09 34.33 -9.78
C GLY A 95 30.74 32.87 -9.49
N SER A 96 31.56 32.16 -8.70
CA SER A 96 31.24 30.80 -8.29
C SER A 96 30.02 30.76 -7.37
N MET A 97 29.90 31.70 -6.42
CA MET A 97 28.74 31.79 -5.54
C MET A 97 27.44 32.04 -6.30
N LEU A 98 27.46 32.95 -7.29
CA LEU A 98 26.30 33.19 -8.17
C LEU A 98 25.95 31.95 -9.01
N PHE A 99 26.95 31.24 -9.53
CA PHE A 99 26.74 30.01 -10.31
C PHE A 99 26.11 28.90 -9.47
N PHE A 100 26.57 28.69 -8.23
CA PHE A 100 25.97 27.72 -7.32
C PHE A 100 24.53 28.07 -6.95
N VAL A 101 24.21 29.36 -6.75
CA VAL A 101 22.83 29.80 -6.50
C VAL A 101 21.93 29.50 -7.71
N ILE A 102 22.40 29.77 -8.93
CA ILE A 102 21.65 29.45 -10.15
C ILE A 102 21.44 27.94 -10.30
N LEU A 103 22.45 27.12 -10.00
CA LEU A 103 22.30 25.65 -10.03
C LEU A 103 21.32 25.14 -8.98
N ILE A 104 21.30 25.72 -7.79
CA ILE A 104 20.32 25.35 -6.74
C ILE A 104 18.91 25.72 -7.19
N VAL A 105 18.70 26.93 -7.74
CA VAL A 105 17.38 27.36 -8.24
C VAL A 105 16.92 26.49 -9.41
N ALA A 106 17.80 26.18 -10.36
CA ALA A 106 17.50 25.29 -11.48
C ALA A 106 17.23 23.85 -11.00
N GLY A 107 17.99 23.36 -10.03
CA GLY A 107 17.80 22.04 -9.42
C GLY A 107 16.46 21.92 -8.68
N ILE A 108 16.08 22.93 -7.90
CA ILE A 108 14.77 22.98 -7.23
C ILE A 108 13.65 23.06 -8.27
N GLY A 109 13.80 23.86 -9.32
CA GLY A 109 12.82 23.95 -10.41
C GLY A 109 12.63 22.62 -11.15
N ALA A 110 13.73 21.94 -11.50
CA ALA A 110 13.71 20.64 -12.15
C ALA A 110 13.15 19.54 -11.22
N ALA A 111 13.52 19.55 -9.94
CA ALA A 111 12.97 18.64 -8.95
C ALA A 111 11.48 18.88 -8.75
N PHE A 112 11.01 20.12 -8.64
CA PHE A 112 9.60 20.44 -8.50
C PHE A 112 8.80 20.05 -9.75
N TRP A 113 9.35 20.28 -10.94
CA TRP A 113 8.73 19.85 -12.20
C TRP A 113 8.68 18.32 -12.33
N PHE A 114 9.74 17.61 -11.92
CA PHE A 114 9.78 16.16 -11.96
C PHE A 114 8.87 15.51 -10.90
N ILE A 115 8.86 16.07 -9.69
CA ILE A 115 8.01 15.67 -8.57
C ILE A 115 6.54 15.94 -8.91
N SER A 116 6.20 17.11 -9.46
CA SER A 116 4.82 17.38 -9.91
C SER A 116 4.36 16.51 -11.09
N ARG A 117 5.28 15.95 -11.87
CA ARG A 117 4.94 15.01 -12.95
C ARG A 117 4.81 13.55 -12.49
N ASN A 118 5.46 13.17 -11.39
CA ASN A 118 5.49 11.79 -10.88
C ASN A 118 4.80 11.56 -9.53
N ILE A 119 4.29 12.59 -8.84
CA ILE A 119 3.41 12.38 -7.68
C ILE A 119 2.05 11.89 -8.19
N PRO A 120 1.60 10.66 -7.86
CA PRO A 120 0.18 10.33 -7.95
C PRO A 120 -0.56 11.30 -7.03
N ARG A 121 -1.42 12.14 -7.63
CA ARG A 121 -2.21 13.16 -6.92
C ARG A 121 -2.81 12.50 -5.66
N MET A 122 -2.39 12.96 -4.48
CA MET A 122 -2.96 12.47 -3.24
C MET A 122 -4.48 12.70 -3.31
N PRO A 123 -5.32 11.71 -2.95
CA PRO A 123 -6.76 11.88 -2.96
C PRO A 123 -7.11 13.05 -2.03
N GLN A 124 -7.57 14.14 -2.62
CA GLN A 124 -8.12 15.27 -1.88
C GLN A 124 -9.50 14.81 -1.41
N VAL A 125 -9.60 14.37 -0.16
CA VAL A 125 -10.88 14.14 0.50
C VAL A 125 -11.37 15.50 0.95
N SER A 126 -12.21 16.13 0.12
CA SER A 126 -12.96 17.31 0.53
C SER A 126 -14.24 16.83 1.19
N THR A 127 -14.23 16.79 2.52
CA THR A 127 -15.43 16.50 3.32
C THR A 127 -16.23 17.78 3.44
N ASP A 128 -17.08 18.06 2.45
CA ASP A 128 -18.19 18.99 2.64
C ASP A 128 -19.38 18.15 3.09
N GLY A 129 -20.01 18.50 4.21
CA GLY A 129 -20.84 17.64 5.07
C GLY A 129 -22.16 17.10 4.49
N LYS A 130 -22.17 16.75 3.20
CA LYS A 130 -23.29 16.11 2.50
C LYS A 130 -22.91 15.29 1.25
N LYS A 131 -21.66 15.35 0.76
CA LYS A 131 -21.22 14.62 -0.46
C LYS A 131 -19.74 14.28 -0.36
N THR A 132 -19.40 12.99 -0.38
CA THR A 132 -17.99 12.57 -0.43
C THR A 132 -17.65 12.21 -1.86
N SER A 133 -17.23 13.19 -2.66
CA SER A 133 -16.68 12.93 -3.99
C SER A 133 -15.17 12.70 -3.89
N VAL A 134 -14.70 11.48 -4.15
CA VAL A 134 -13.25 11.18 -4.21
C VAL A 134 -12.85 11.10 -5.67
N SER A 135 -12.07 12.08 -6.14
CA SER A 135 -11.52 12.04 -7.50
C SER A 135 -10.15 11.35 -7.49
N ILE A 136 -10.08 10.16 -8.09
CA ILE A 136 -8.81 9.44 -8.31
C ILE A 136 -8.43 9.60 -9.78
N GLY A 137 -7.64 10.62 -10.10
CA GLY A 137 -7.30 10.95 -11.49
C GLY A 137 -8.52 11.44 -12.28
N ASP A 138 -8.82 10.83 -13.43
CA ASP A 138 -10.00 11.14 -14.26
C ASP A 138 -11.27 10.36 -13.82
N LYS A 139 -11.20 9.63 -12.71
CA LYS A 139 -12.31 8.81 -12.19
C LYS A 139 -13.00 9.51 -11.03
N GLN A 140 -14.32 9.60 -11.14
CA GLN A 140 -15.18 10.21 -10.14
C GLN A 140 -15.81 9.12 -9.27
N ILE A 141 -15.46 9.09 -7.99
CA ILE A 141 -16.19 8.33 -6.98
C ILE A 141 -17.30 9.26 -6.49
N VAL A 142 -18.55 8.92 -6.76
CA VAL A 142 -19.72 9.66 -6.30
C VAL A 142 -20.32 8.88 -5.14
N VAL A 143 -20.08 9.36 -3.91
CA VAL A 143 -20.80 8.89 -2.71
C VAL A 143 -21.84 9.96 -2.37
N ASP A 144 -23.03 9.80 -2.92
CA ASP A 144 -24.18 10.62 -2.55
C ASP A 144 -24.83 10.04 -1.29
N GLU A 145 -24.58 10.67 -0.14
CA GLU A 145 -25.15 10.27 1.14
C GLU A 145 -26.64 10.69 1.28
N SER A 146 -27.30 11.17 0.21
CA SER A 146 -28.57 11.92 0.37
C SER A 146 -29.69 11.76 -0.66
N GLY A 147 -29.79 10.71 -1.47
CA GLY A 147 -31.04 10.52 -2.22
C GLY A 147 -31.10 9.34 -3.16
N GLU A 148 -31.93 8.35 -2.78
CA GLU A 148 -32.56 7.31 -3.61
C GLU A 148 -31.95 7.09 -5.01
N ILE A 149 -30.76 6.50 -5.06
CA ILE A 149 -30.35 5.80 -6.27
C ILE A 149 -30.94 4.40 -6.12
N SER A 150 -32.02 4.12 -6.86
CA SER A 150 -32.60 2.79 -6.85
C SER A 150 -31.55 1.81 -7.39
N ALA A 151 -31.27 0.74 -6.64
CA ALA A 151 -30.34 -0.30 -7.08
C ALA A 151 -30.73 -0.82 -8.47
N SER A 152 -32.03 -0.86 -8.76
CA SER A 152 -32.63 -1.25 -10.05
C SER A 152 -32.28 -0.32 -11.21
N GLU A 153 -32.18 0.99 -11.02
CA GLU A 153 -31.78 1.91 -12.08
C GLU A 153 -30.30 1.77 -12.44
N VAL A 154 -29.48 1.32 -11.48
CA VAL A 154 -28.03 1.22 -11.62
C VAL A 154 -27.56 -0.17 -12.04
N LEU A 155 -28.15 -1.22 -11.48
CA LEU A 155 -27.77 -2.62 -11.70
C LEU A 155 -28.79 -3.37 -12.57
N GLY A 156 -29.92 -2.75 -12.89
CA GLY A 156 -30.98 -3.38 -13.68
C GLY A 156 -31.43 -4.69 -13.04
N GLU A 157 -31.27 -5.78 -13.79
CA GLU A 157 -31.59 -7.14 -13.36
C GLU A 157 -30.72 -7.65 -12.19
N PHE A 158 -29.57 -7.04 -11.89
CA PHE A 158 -28.70 -7.49 -10.80
C PHE A 158 -28.92 -6.73 -9.49
N ALA A 159 -29.92 -5.85 -9.44
CA ALA A 159 -30.33 -5.20 -8.21
C ALA A 159 -31.00 -6.19 -7.27
N TYR A 160 -30.75 -6.01 -5.98
CA TYR A 160 -31.53 -6.61 -4.91
C TYR A 160 -32.59 -5.61 -4.46
N GLU A 161 -33.86 -6.01 -4.44
CA GLU A 161 -35.00 -5.08 -4.34
C GLU A 161 -35.01 -4.27 -3.06
N ASP A 162 -34.72 -4.90 -1.92
CA ASP A 162 -34.75 -4.26 -0.59
C ASP A 162 -33.38 -3.71 -0.15
N ALA A 163 -32.37 -3.76 -1.02
CA ALA A 163 -31.03 -3.31 -0.65
C ALA A 163 -30.86 -1.80 -0.87
N LYS A 164 -30.32 -1.14 0.17
CA LYS A 164 -29.93 0.26 0.11
C LYS A 164 -28.54 0.39 -0.53
N VAL A 165 -28.42 1.19 -1.58
CA VAL A 165 -27.10 1.52 -2.16
C VAL A 165 -26.31 2.38 -1.18
N VAL A 166 -25.14 1.90 -0.77
CA VAL A 166 -24.24 2.57 0.19
C VAL A 166 -23.07 3.23 -0.51
N SER A 167 -22.59 2.64 -1.62
CA SER A 167 -21.60 3.30 -2.46
C SER A 167 -21.70 2.86 -3.91
N SER A 168 -21.27 3.74 -4.81
CA SER A 168 -21.07 3.38 -6.21
C SER A 168 -19.77 3.99 -6.75
N ILE A 169 -18.99 3.18 -7.45
CA ILE A 169 -17.72 3.56 -8.06
C ILE A 169 -17.83 3.24 -9.55
N THR A 170 -17.71 4.26 -10.39
CA THR A 170 -17.71 4.08 -11.85
C THR A 170 -16.28 4.14 -12.38
N TYR A 171 -15.86 3.12 -13.12
CA TYR A 171 -14.54 3.00 -13.72
C TYR A 171 -14.55 3.50 -15.17
N GLY A 172 -14.99 4.74 -15.39
CA GLY A 172 -15.26 5.26 -16.74
C GLY A 172 -16.21 4.33 -17.49
N ASP A 173 -15.94 4.06 -18.76
CA ASP A 173 -16.76 3.18 -19.59
C ASP A 173 -16.49 1.67 -19.36
N LYS A 174 -15.54 1.32 -18.49
CA LYS A 174 -15.04 -0.06 -18.34
C LYS A 174 -15.78 -0.90 -17.31
N GLY A 175 -16.57 -0.28 -16.45
CA GLY A 175 -17.32 -1.01 -15.42
C GLY A 175 -17.75 -0.13 -14.26
N LYS A 176 -18.57 -0.71 -13.39
CA LYS A 176 -19.18 -0.07 -12.23
C LYS A 176 -19.19 -1.04 -11.07
N LEU A 177 -18.69 -0.61 -9.91
CA LEU A 177 -18.86 -1.30 -8.63
C LEU A 177 -19.97 -0.62 -7.85
N VAL A 178 -20.93 -1.39 -7.37
CA VAL A 178 -22.05 -0.91 -6.56
C VAL A 178 -22.07 -1.74 -5.29
N VAL A 179 -22.00 -1.07 -4.15
CA VAL A 179 -22.09 -1.71 -2.85
C VAL A 179 -23.43 -1.35 -2.25
N MET A 180 -24.17 -2.37 -1.85
CA MET A 180 -25.48 -2.28 -1.25
C MET A 180 -25.48 -2.98 0.10
N GLU A 181 -26.40 -2.57 0.97
CA GLU A 181 -26.65 -3.20 2.27
C GLU A 181 -28.13 -3.55 2.37
N THR A 182 -28.44 -4.73 2.88
CA THR A 182 -29.79 -5.15 3.25
C THR A 182 -29.79 -5.65 4.69
N ASP A 183 -30.93 -5.53 5.36
CA ASP A 183 -31.18 -6.12 6.68
C ASP A 183 -31.59 -7.60 6.57
N ASP A 184 -31.73 -8.14 5.36
CA ASP A 184 -31.99 -9.55 5.11
C ASP A 184 -30.79 -10.44 5.49
N PRO A 185 -31.03 -11.68 5.95
CA PRO A 185 -29.98 -12.60 6.30
C PRO A 185 -29.16 -13.03 5.08
N PHE A 186 -27.89 -13.36 5.34
CA PHE A 186 -26.92 -13.69 4.31
C PHE A 186 -27.39 -14.85 3.41
N GLU A 187 -28.01 -15.86 4.01
CA GLU A 187 -28.47 -17.08 3.34
C GLU A 187 -29.56 -16.78 2.30
N ASP A 188 -30.53 -15.93 2.63
CA ASP A 188 -31.64 -15.56 1.75
C ASP A 188 -31.13 -14.75 0.55
N VAL A 189 -30.26 -13.78 0.82
CA VAL A 189 -29.60 -12.99 -0.23
C VAL A 189 -28.74 -13.89 -1.11
N ALA A 190 -28.03 -14.85 -0.52
CA ALA A 190 -27.22 -15.79 -1.26
C ALA A 190 -28.07 -16.69 -2.18
N GLU A 191 -29.17 -17.23 -1.68
CA GLU A 191 -30.09 -18.06 -2.46
C GLU A 191 -30.76 -17.27 -3.60
N TYR A 192 -31.12 -16.02 -3.34
CA TYR A 192 -31.63 -15.11 -4.36
C TYR A 192 -30.66 -14.98 -5.54
N TYR A 193 -29.39 -14.65 -5.30
CA TYR A 193 -28.42 -14.51 -6.39
C TYR A 193 -28.03 -15.86 -7.02
N LYS A 194 -28.03 -16.96 -6.26
CA LYS A 194 -27.82 -18.32 -6.78
C LYS A 194 -28.89 -18.71 -7.80
N SER A 195 -30.14 -18.32 -7.56
CA SER A 195 -31.28 -18.62 -8.45
C SER A 195 -31.38 -17.65 -9.63
N LYS A 196 -31.05 -16.37 -9.42
CA LYS A 196 -31.13 -15.31 -10.43
C LYS A 196 -30.02 -15.43 -11.48
N ILE A 197 -28.80 -15.76 -11.06
CA ILE A 197 -27.64 -15.90 -11.96
C ILE A 197 -27.52 -17.35 -12.43
N LYS A 198 -28.11 -17.66 -13.59
CA LYS A 198 -28.11 -19.02 -14.17
C LYS A 198 -26.79 -19.39 -14.86
N GLU A 199 -26.12 -18.42 -15.48
CA GLU A 199 -24.85 -18.60 -16.20
C GLU A 199 -23.67 -18.26 -15.28
N ARG A 200 -23.31 -19.20 -14.41
CA ARG A 200 -22.25 -19.03 -13.40
C ARG A 200 -20.92 -19.56 -13.95
N ARG A 201 -19.88 -18.72 -13.98
CA ARG A 201 -18.51 -19.14 -14.36
C ARG A 201 -17.69 -19.60 -13.17
N PHE A 202 -17.90 -19.00 -12.00
CA PHE A 202 -17.18 -19.34 -10.78
C PHE A 202 -18.10 -19.17 -9.58
N PHE A 203 -17.98 -20.11 -8.63
CA PHE A 203 -18.73 -20.13 -7.39
C PHE A 203 -17.77 -20.50 -6.26
N SER A 204 -17.67 -19.62 -5.26
CA SER A 204 -16.94 -19.90 -4.03
C SER A 204 -17.80 -19.50 -2.85
N GLU A 205 -17.98 -20.43 -1.93
CA GLU A 205 -18.65 -20.24 -0.65
C GLU A 205 -17.58 -20.55 0.41
N ALA A 206 -17.05 -19.50 1.02
CA ALA A 206 -16.19 -19.60 2.20
C ALA A 206 -17.02 -19.15 3.40
N ASP A 207 -16.66 -19.60 4.61
CA ASP A 207 -17.45 -19.51 5.85
C ASP A 207 -18.12 -18.15 6.16
N GLN A 208 -17.70 -17.06 5.51
CA GLN A 208 -18.28 -15.71 5.66
C GLN A 208 -18.34 -14.91 4.35
N ALA A 209 -18.33 -15.54 3.17
CA ALA A 209 -18.54 -14.82 1.91
C ALA A 209 -18.96 -15.75 0.78
N MET A 210 -19.89 -15.28 -0.04
CA MET A 210 -20.23 -15.92 -1.31
C MET A 210 -19.81 -15.03 -2.48
N VAL A 211 -19.11 -15.61 -3.44
CA VAL A 211 -18.73 -14.94 -4.69
C VAL A 211 -19.31 -15.70 -5.88
N ILE A 212 -20.09 -15.00 -6.70
CA ILE A 212 -20.66 -15.49 -7.95
C ILE A 212 -20.08 -14.66 -9.09
N ALA A 213 -19.24 -15.26 -9.93
CA ALA A 213 -18.78 -14.63 -11.16
C ALA A 213 -19.62 -15.09 -12.37
N PHE A 214 -19.96 -14.15 -13.23
CA PHE A 214 -20.77 -14.35 -14.44
C PHE A 214 -20.22 -13.49 -15.59
N ASP A 215 -20.76 -13.66 -16.79
CA ASP A 215 -20.20 -13.09 -18.02
C ASP A 215 -20.09 -11.55 -17.99
N LYS A 216 -21.02 -10.89 -17.30
CA LYS A 216 -21.11 -9.43 -17.23
C LYS A 216 -20.49 -8.84 -15.95
N GLY A 217 -19.95 -9.66 -15.04
CA GLY A 217 -19.46 -9.17 -13.76
C GLY A 217 -19.29 -10.21 -12.65
N MET A 218 -19.27 -9.72 -11.41
CA MET A 218 -19.25 -10.54 -10.21
C MET A 218 -20.14 -9.94 -9.12
N VAL A 219 -20.78 -10.81 -8.36
CA VAL A 219 -21.49 -10.46 -7.12
C VAL A 219 -20.75 -11.10 -5.96
N THR A 220 -20.38 -10.28 -4.99
CA THR A 220 -19.83 -10.72 -3.70
C THR A 220 -20.82 -10.37 -2.60
N ILE A 221 -21.20 -11.36 -1.80
CA ILE A 221 -22.10 -11.21 -0.66
C ILE A 221 -21.32 -11.55 0.60
N THR A 222 -21.43 -10.71 1.62
CA THR A 222 -20.66 -10.84 2.87
C THR A 222 -21.54 -10.41 4.04
N PRO A 223 -21.62 -11.19 5.12
CA PRO A 223 -22.28 -10.77 6.35
C PRO A 223 -21.44 -9.70 7.05
N GLU A 224 -22.07 -8.61 7.48
CA GLU A 224 -21.46 -7.50 8.22
C GLU A 224 -22.31 -7.19 9.47
N GLY A 225 -22.05 -7.92 10.55
CA GLY A 225 -22.85 -7.83 11.77
C GLY A 225 -24.26 -8.38 11.57
N ASP A 226 -25.28 -7.54 11.81
CA ASP A 226 -26.69 -7.89 11.62
C ASP A 226 -27.19 -7.61 10.19
N LYS A 227 -26.30 -7.21 9.28
CA LYS A 227 -26.64 -6.83 7.90
C LYS A 227 -25.90 -7.68 6.91
N THR A 228 -26.45 -7.73 5.70
CA THR A 228 -25.78 -8.35 4.55
C THR A 228 -25.31 -7.29 3.58
N LYS A 229 -24.03 -7.33 3.24
CA LYS A 229 -23.41 -6.47 2.25
C LYS A 229 -23.30 -7.17 0.92
N ILE A 230 -23.71 -6.46 -0.14
CA ILE A 230 -23.76 -6.96 -1.51
C ILE A 230 -22.91 -6.04 -2.37
N SER A 231 -21.81 -6.56 -2.91
CA SER A 231 -20.94 -5.85 -3.83
C SER A 231 -21.12 -6.40 -5.24
N VAL A 232 -21.68 -5.61 -6.13
CA VAL A 232 -21.89 -5.96 -7.53
C VAL A 232 -20.92 -5.18 -8.40
N LEU A 233 -19.97 -5.88 -8.99
CA LEU A 233 -19.04 -5.33 -9.97
C LEU A 233 -19.51 -5.74 -11.36
N MET A 234 -19.97 -4.77 -12.15
CA MET A 234 -20.32 -4.95 -13.56
C MET A 234 -19.22 -4.40 -14.46
N GLY A 235 -18.95 -5.05 -15.59
CA GLY A 235 -18.00 -4.57 -16.58
C GLY A 235 -17.45 -5.68 -17.47
N GLU A 236 -16.99 -5.33 -18.66
CA GLU A 236 -16.26 -6.24 -19.54
C GLU A 236 -14.93 -6.57 -18.88
N THR A 237 -14.85 -7.74 -18.20
CA THR A 237 -13.64 -8.40 -17.69
C THR A 237 -12.51 -7.42 -17.40
N ILE A 238 -12.54 -6.72 -16.26
CA ILE A 238 -11.50 -5.75 -15.92
C ILE A 238 -10.15 -6.50 -15.84
N PRO A 239 -9.23 -6.31 -16.81
CA PRO A 239 -7.98 -7.04 -16.79
C PRO A 239 -7.13 -6.50 -15.62
N GLY A 240 -6.77 -7.38 -14.69
CA GLY A 240 -5.78 -7.09 -13.65
C GLY A 240 -6.31 -6.66 -12.27
N ILE A 241 -7.55 -7.00 -11.90
CA ILE A 241 -7.96 -6.94 -10.48
C ILE A 241 -7.31 -8.14 -9.74
N PRO A 242 -6.41 -7.91 -8.76
CA PRO A 242 -5.79 -8.99 -8.00
C PRO A 242 -6.87 -9.72 -7.20
N GLY A 243 -7.11 -11.00 -7.50
CA GLY A 243 -8.15 -11.82 -6.88
C GLY A 243 -9.16 -12.42 -7.87
N LEU A 244 -9.23 -11.89 -9.10
CA LEU A 244 -9.82 -12.60 -10.22
C LEU A 244 -8.69 -13.33 -10.95
N PRO A 245 -8.54 -14.67 -10.83
CA PRO A 245 -7.66 -15.37 -11.76
C PRO A 245 -8.15 -15.02 -13.16
N GLY A 246 -7.22 -14.74 -14.08
CA GLY A 246 -7.55 -14.77 -15.50
C GLY A 246 -8.02 -16.19 -15.78
N ILE A 247 -9.33 -16.42 -15.73
CA ILE A 247 -9.90 -17.75 -15.89
C ILE A 247 -9.59 -18.14 -17.35
N PRO A 248 -8.77 -19.17 -17.58
CA PRO A 248 -8.54 -19.65 -18.93
C PRO A 248 -9.89 -20.05 -19.55
N PRO A 249 -10.07 -19.94 -20.87
CA PRO A 249 -11.30 -20.33 -21.53
C PRO A 249 -11.71 -21.74 -21.09
N ILE A 250 -13.00 -21.92 -20.82
CA ILE A 250 -13.58 -23.21 -20.41
C ILE A 250 -13.17 -24.25 -21.46
N PRO A 251 -12.46 -25.34 -21.09
CA PRO A 251 -12.18 -26.40 -22.03
C PRO A 251 -13.51 -27.00 -22.51
N PRO A 252 -13.63 -27.35 -23.80
CA PRO A 252 -14.86 -27.92 -24.33
C PRO A 252 -15.27 -29.16 -23.50
N PRO A 253 -16.58 -29.41 -23.32
CA PRO A 253 -17.05 -30.54 -22.55
C PRO A 253 -16.44 -31.83 -23.10
N PRO A 254 -16.04 -32.77 -22.23
CA PRO A 254 -15.52 -34.05 -22.68
C PRO A 254 -16.54 -34.73 -23.60
N PRO A 255 -16.09 -35.37 -24.69
CA PRO A 255 -16.98 -36.09 -25.59
C PRO A 255 -17.77 -37.14 -24.79
N PRO A 256 -19.06 -37.38 -25.14
CA PRO A 256 -19.89 -38.33 -24.42
C PRO A 256 -19.20 -39.69 -24.35
N GLU A 257 -19.08 -40.20 -23.13
CA GLU A 257 -18.41 -41.46 -22.82
C GLU A 257 -19.04 -42.59 -23.66
N ALA A 258 -18.20 -43.31 -24.40
CA ALA A 258 -18.69 -44.37 -25.27
C ALA A 258 -19.42 -45.42 -24.41
N PRO A 259 -20.60 -45.91 -24.83
CA PRO A 259 -21.35 -46.88 -24.07
C PRO A 259 -20.50 -48.13 -23.81
N PRO A 260 -20.60 -48.74 -22.61
CA PRO A 260 -19.79 -49.89 -22.25
C PRO A 260 -20.00 -51.02 -23.25
N PRO A 261 -18.94 -51.79 -23.58
CA PRO A 261 -19.04 -52.86 -24.55
C PRO A 261 -20.06 -53.89 -24.07
N VAL A 262 -21.07 -54.12 -24.90
CA VAL A 262 -22.09 -55.16 -24.68
C VAL A 262 -21.38 -56.51 -24.56
N PRO A 263 -21.58 -57.27 -23.46
CA PRO A 263 -20.96 -58.56 -23.31
C PRO A 263 -21.44 -59.50 -24.41
N LYS A 264 -20.50 -60.03 -25.20
CA LYS A 264 -20.79 -61.05 -26.21
C LYS A 264 -21.23 -62.33 -25.48
N ARG A 265 -22.44 -62.80 -25.80
CA ARG A 265 -22.94 -64.13 -25.40
C ARG A 265 -22.29 -65.22 -26.21
#